data_AF-A0A3M7NIK2-F1
#
_entry.id   AF-A0A3M7NIK2-F1
#
_cell.length_a   1.000
_cell.length_b   1.000
_cell.length_c   1.000
_cell.angle_alpha   90.00
_cell.angle_beta   90.00
_cell.angle_gamma   90.00
#
_symmetry.space_group_name_H-M   'P 1'
#
loop_
_entity.id
_entity.type
_entity.pdbx_description
1 polymer ?
#
loop_
_entity_poly.entity_id
_entity_poly.type
_entity_poly.pdbx_seq_one_letter_code
_entity_poly.pdbx_strand_id
1 'polypeptide(L)'
;MAPQSPKTVKAHYKSPMDERDFVVPTNTKCSGQSAVDEQVAYLSELRANTKTLQAEINGFLTEKMAEDKARNGAGMDAKSTHETKAQDDLEEENYGEEAEEQDG
;
A
#
# COMPACT_ATOMS: atom_id res chain seq x y z
N MET A 1 38.54 3.93 11.22
CA MET A 1 37.40 3.76 10.29
C MET A 1 36.12 3.88 11.10
N ALA A 2 35.27 4.87 10.82
CA ALA A 2 33.98 5.01 11.50
C ALA A 2 33.03 3.88 11.06
N PRO A 3 32.18 3.32 11.95
CA PRO A 3 31.16 2.35 11.56
C PRO A 3 30.15 3.05 10.65
N GLN A 4 29.99 2.55 9.43
CA GLN A 4 28.95 3.06 8.53
C GLN A 4 27.61 2.53 9.03
N SER A 5 26.67 3.44 9.31
CA SER A 5 25.29 3.09 9.67
C SER A 5 24.65 2.26 8.54
N PRO A 6 23.86 1.22 8.86
CA PRO A 6 23.18 0.43 7.83
C PRO A 6 22.25 1.33 7.03
N LYS A 7 22.35 1.26 5.70
CA LYS A 7 21.38 1.91 4.83
C LYS A 7 20.05 1.16 4.95
N THR A 8 18.95 1.87 4.78
CA THR A 8 17.60 1.35 5.01
C THR A 8 16.66 2.00 4.00
N VAL A 9 15.69 1.23 3.51
CA VAL A 9 14.55 1.76 2.75
C VAL A 9 13.42 1.96 3.74
N LYS A 10 12.83 3.15 3.76
CA LYS A 10 11.78 3.48 4.73
C LYS A 10 10.60 4.16 4.06
N ALA A 11 9.42 3.93 4.60
CA ALA A 11 8.23 4.71 4.31
C ALA A 11 7.49 5.02 5.62
N HIS A 12 6.80 6.15 5.64
CA HIS A 12 6.01 6.59 6.78
C HIS A 12 4.60 6.86 6.29
N TYR A 13 3.64 6.11 6.83
CA TYR A 13 2.22 6.27 6.60
C TYR A 13 1.60 7.03 7.75
N LYS A 14 0.77 8.02 7.43
CA LYS A 14 0.04 8.82 8.40
C LYS A 14 -1.38 9.06 7.94
N SER A 15 -2.33 8.79 8.83
CA SER A 15 -3.75 9.12 8.67
C SER A 15 -4.26 9.80 9.94
N PRO A 16 -5.48 10.36 9.92
CA PRO A 16 -6.08 10.94 11.12
C PRO A 16 -6.27 9.95 12.29
N MET A 17 -6.29 8.65 12.02
CA MET A 17 -6.59 7.61 13.02
C MET A 17 -5.46 6.58 13.21
N ASP A 18 -4.47 6.53 12.32
CA ASP A 18 -3.41 5.53 12.37
C ASP A 18 -2.10 6.09 11.78
N GLU A 19 -0.98 5.54 12.24
CA GLU A 19 0.36 5.92 11.83
C GLU A 19 1.24 4.67 11.81
N ARG A 20 2.00 4.47 10.73
CA ARG A 20 2.82 3.26 10.54
C ARG A 20 4.13 3.58 9.86
N ASP A 21 5.20 3.08 10.45
CA ASP A 21 6.53 3.10 9.86
C ASP A 21 6.85 1.74 9.23
N PHE A 22 7.35 1.79 8.00
CA PHE A 22 7.88 0.64 7.29
C PHE A 22 9.39 0.81 7.15
N VAL A 23 10.17 -0.20 7.52
CA VAL A 23 11.63 -0.16 7.50
C VAL A 23 12.18 -1.47 6.99
N VAL A 24 12.87 -1.43 5.85
CA VAL A 24 13.57 -2.57 5.26
C VAL A 24 15.09 -2.32 5.29
N PRO A 25 15.87 -3.11 6.05
CA PRO A 25 17.32 -2.95 6.12
C PRO A 25 18.02 -3.41 4.83
N THR A 26 19.04 -2.67 4.39
CA THR A 26 19.98 -3.16 3.36
C THR A 26 21.23 -3.69 4.05
N ASN A 27 21.58 -4.93 3.78
CA ASN A 27 22.71 -5.64 4.39
C ASN A 27 24.01 -5.48 3.60
N THR A 28 23.91 -5.14 2.32
CA THR A 28 25.06 -4.91 1.44
C THR A 28 25.83 -3.66 1.85
N LYS A 29 27.15 -3.83 1.95
CA LYS A 29 28.06 -2.73 2.22
C LYS A 29 28.42 -2.08 0.88
N CYS A 30 28.14 -0.79 0.75
CA CYS A 30 28.62 0.01 -0.36
C CYS A 30 29.52 1.09 0.21
N SER A 31 30.83 0.86 0.17
CA SER A 31 31.82 1.90 0.46
C SER A 31 31.97 2.83 -0.75
N GLY A 32 32.38 4.08 -0.55
CA GLY A 32 32.54 5.05 -1.64
C GLY A 32 33.62 4.68 -2.67
N GLN A 33 34.39 3.60 -2.44
CA GLN A 33 35.42 3.05 -3.33
C GLN A 33 35.17 1.56 -3.61
N SER A 34 33.91 1.14 -3.60
CA SER A 34 33.49 -0.24 -3.83
C SER A 34 33.74 -0.70 -5.27
N ALA A 35 34.17 -1.94 -5.43
CA ALA A 35 34.27 -2.61 -6.73
C ALA A 35 32.90 -2.64 -7.43
N VAL A 36 32.88 -2.70 -8.77
CA VAL A 36 31.63 -2.68 -9.56
C VAL A 36 30.64 -3.74 -9.08
N ASP A 37 31.11 -4.94 -8.72
CA ASP A 37 30.28 -6.03 -8.23
C ASP A 37 29.56 -5.69 -6.91
N GLU A 38 30.22 -4.96 -5.99
CA GLU A 38 29.61 -4.51 -4.75
C GLU A 38 28.51 -3.46 -5.00
N GLN A 39 28.72 -2.58 -5.99
CA GLN A 39 27.70 -1.61 -6.39
C GLN A 39 26.48 -2.28 -7.02
N VAL A 40 26.71 -3.27 -7.89
CA VAL A 40 25.63 -4.06 -8.51
C VAL A 40 24.85 -4.82 -7.45
N ALA A 41 25.55 -5.48 -6.51
CA ALA A 41 24.91 -6.19 -5.40
C ALA A 41 24.07 -5.22 -4.53
N TYR A 42 24.61 -4.05 -4.21
CA TYR A 42 23.90 -3.03 -3.44
C TYR A 42 22.65 -2.52 -4.15
N LEU A 43 22.73 -2.20 -5.43
CA LEU A 43 21.57 -1.73 -6.20
C LEU A 43 20.53 -2.83 -6.40
N SER A 44 20.96 -4.08 -6.56
CA SER A 44 20.08 -5.24 -6.66
C SER A 44 19.31 -5.45 -5.35
N GLU A 45 19.99 -5.42 -4.20
CA GLU A 45 19.34 -5.52 -2.89
C GLU A 45 18.41 -4.34 -2.64
N LEU A 46 18.84 -3.11 -2.96
CA LEU A 46 18.00 -1.92 -2.83
C LEU A 46 16.70 -2.08 -3.64
N ARG A 47 16.79 -2.58 -4.88
CA ARG A 47 15.62 -2.83 -5.72
C ARG A 47 14.70 -3.91 -5.14
N ALA A 48 15.28 -4.99 -4.61
CA ALA A 48 14.51 -6.04 -3.95
C ALA A 48 13.79 -5.49 -2.71
N ASN A 49 14.48 -4.73 -1.87
CA ASN A 49 13.94 -4.11 -0.67
C ASN A 49 12.80 -3.14 -0.99
N THR A 50 12.89 -2.37 -2.07
CA THR A 50 11.79 -1.51 -2.52
C THR A 50 10.57 -2.31 -2.93
N LYS A 51 10.72 -3.46 -3.60
CA LYS A 51 9.60 -4.35 -3.94
C LYS A 51 8.96 -4.95 -2.69
N THR A 52 9.76 -5.36 -1.72
CA THR A 52 9.28 -5.86 -0.42
C THR A 52 8.47 -4.78 0.29
N LEU A 53 9.02 -3.56 0.39
CA LEU A 53 8.35 -2.42 1.00
C LEU A 53 7.02 -2.10 0.30
N GLN A 54 6.99 -2.15 -1.03
CA GLN A 54 5.76 -1.95 -1.79
C GLN A 54 4.70 -3.01 -1.47
N ALA A 55 5.11 -4.28 -1.36
CA ALA A 55 4.20 -5.36 -1.00
C ALA A 55 3.63 -5.19 0.42
N GLU A 56 4.48 -4.81 1.38
CA GLU A 56 4.05 -4.53 2.77
C GLU A 56 3.04 -3.37 2.83
N ILE A 57 3.30 -2.27 2.12
CA ILE A 57 2.39 -1.12 2.07
C ILE A 57 1.06 -1.51 1.43
N ASN A 58 1.08 -2.22 0.30
CA ASN A 58 -0.14 -2.65 -0.37
C ASN A 58 -0.96 -3.60 0.51
N GLY A 59 -0.30 -4.54 1.19
CA GLY A 59 -0.96 -5.44 2.14
C GLY A 59 -1.63 -4.66 3.28
N PHE A 60 -0.88 -3.75 3.90
CA PHE A 60 -1.39 -2.89 4.98
C PHE A 60 -2.61 -2.07 4.53
N LEU A 61 -2.54 -1.39 3.38
CA LEU A 61 -3.66 -0.57 2.89
C LEU A 61 -4.88 -1.43 2.53
N THR A 62 -4.66 -2.63 1.97
CA THR A 62 -5.74 -3.55 1.63
C THR A 62 -6.46 -4.05 2.89
N GLU A 63 -5.72 -4.41 3.92
CA GLU A 63 -6.28 -4.78 5.22
C GLU A 63 -7.07 -3.62 5.84
N LYS A 64 -6.54 -2.40 5.78
CA LYS A 64 -7.24 -1.20 6.26
C LYS A 64 -8.54 -0.92 5.53
N MET A 65 -8.58 -1.07 4.20
CA MET A 65 -9.82 -0.94 3.44
C MET A 65 -10.84 -2.00 3.84
N ALA A 66 -10.41 -3.24 4.11
CA ALA A 66 -11.29 -4.29 4.59
C ALA A 66 -11.84 -3.99 6.00
N GLU A 67 -10.99 -3.53 6.92
CA GLU A 67 -11.38 -3.07 8.25
C GLU A 67 -12.42 -1.93 8.17
N ASP A 68 -12.19 -0.94 7.31
CA ASP A 68 -13.11 0.19 7.14
C ASP A 68 -14.43 -0.24 6.48
N LYS A 69 -14.41 -1.15 5.48
CA LYS A 69 -15.65 -1.70 4.88
C LYS A 69 -16.47 -2.47 5.92
N ALA A 70 -15.81 -3.26 6.78
CA ALA A 70 -16.48 -3.99 7.86
C ALA A 70 -17.07 -3.04 8.92
N ARG A 71 -16.33 -1.98 9.31
CA ARG A 71 -16.81 -1.00 10.29
C ARG A 71 -17.98 -0.18 9.76
N ASN A 72 -17.93 0.23 8.49
CA ASN A 72 -19.02 0.99 7.87
C ASN A 72 -20.25 0.10 7.59
N GLY A 73 -20.05 -1.19 7.26
CA GLY A 73 -21.13 -2.16 7.11
C GLY A 73 -21.80 -2.57 8.44
N ALA A 74 -21.09 -2.49 9.56
CA ALA A 74 -21.62 -2.80 10.90
C ALA A 74 -22.34 -1.62 11.58
N GLY A 75 -22.14 -0.38 11.10
CA GLY A 75 -22.76 0.84 11.64
C GLY A 75 -24.06 1.25 10.96
N MET A 76 -24.45 0.58 9.88
CA MET A 76 -25.75 0.78 9.23
C MET A 76 -26.78 -0.11 9.92
N ASP A 77 -27.72 0.52 10.64
CA ASP A 77 -28.96 -0.12 11.08
C ASP A 77 -29.51 -1.00 9.94
N ALA A 78 -30.02 -2.19 10.27
CA ALA A 78 -30.44 -3.25 9.33
C ALA A 78 -31.39 -2.83 8.19
N LYS A 79 -31.85 -1.57 8.17
CA LYS A 79 -32.63 -0.94 7.10
C LYS A 79 -31.76 -0.35 5.97
N SER A 80 -30.52 0.09 6.26
CA SER A 80 -29.60 0.71 5.29
C SER A 80 -28.65 -0.29 4.62
N THR A 81 -28.46 -1.47 5.21
CA THR A 81 -27.70 -2.59 4.58
C THR A 81 -28.39 -3.14 3.33
N HIS A 82 -29.73 -3.05 3.24
CA HIS A 82 -30.45 -3.47 2.03
C HIS A 82 -30.27 -2.47 0.88
N GLU A 83 -30.22 -1.17 1.17
CA GLU A 83 -29.98 -0.15 0.14
C GLU A 83 -28.53 -0.17 -0.34
N THR A 84 -27.55 -0.36 0.54
CA THR A 84 -26.14 -0.43 0.14
C THR A 84 -25.77 -1.70 -0.60
N LYS A 85 -26.34 -2.86 -0.26
CA LYS A 85 -26.19 -4.07 -1.09
C LYS A 85 -26.90 -3.95 -2.43
N ALA A 86 -28.14 -3.44 -2.43
CA ALA A 86 -28.85 -3.19 -3.68
C ALA A 86 -28.12 -2.17 -4.56
N GLN A 87 -27.39 -1.22 -3.97
CA GLN A 87 -26.59 -0.24 -4.70
C GLN A 87 -25.25 -0.80 -5.19
N ASP A 88 -24.50 -1.57 -4.38
CA ASP A 88 -23.30 -2.29 -4.84
C ASP A 88 -23.68 -3.27 -5.98
N ASP A 89 -24.77 -4.03 -5.82
CA ASP A 89 -25.27 -4.99 -6.83
C ASP A 89 -25.75 -4.27 -8.11
N LEU A 90 -26.42 -3.11 -8.00
CA LEU A 90 -26.87 -2.31 -9.15
C LEU A 90 -25.68 -1.63 -9.87
N GLU A 91 -24.64 -1.21 -9.14
CA GLU A 91 -23.40 -0.67 -9.71
C GLU A 91 -22.58 -1.77 -10.42
N GLU A 92 -22.62 -3.03 -9.95
CA GLU A 92 -22.03 -4.19 -10.64
C GLU A 92 -22.82 -4.57 -11.91
N GLU A 93 -24.16 -4.50 -11.89
CA GLU A 93 -25.01 -4.79 -13.06
C GLU A 93 -24.89 -3.74 -14.18
N ASN A 94 -24.54 -2.49 -13.84
CA ASN A 94 -24.32 -1.40 -14.80
C ASN A 94 -22.87 -1.30 -15.30
N TYR A 95 -21.98 -2.19 -14.89
CA TYR A 95 -20.56 -2.19 -15.28
C TYR A 95 -20.38 -2.67 -16.73
N GLY A 96 -20.85 -1.88 -17.69
CA GLY A 96 -20.84 -2.19 -19.12
C GLY A 96 -21.65 -1.25 -20.01
N GLU A 97 -22.51 -0.41 -19.44
CA GLU A 97 -23.20 0.65 -20.18
C GLU A 97 -22.60 1.99 -19.76
N GLU A 98 -21.90 2.68 -20.67
CA GLU A 98 -21.56 4.08 -20.44
C GLU A 98 -22.87 4.83 -20.27
N ALA A 99 -23.11 5.40 -19.08
CA ALA A 99 -24.23 6.30 -18.88
C ALA A 99 -24.02 7.51 -19.80
N GLU A 100 -24.60 7.45 -21.00
CA GLU A 100 -24.73 8.61 -21.87
C GLU A 100 -25.55 9.64 -21.09
N GLU A 101 -24.85 10.58 -20.43
CA GLU A 101 -25.44 11.77 -19.85
C GLU A 101 -26.20 12.49 -20.97
N GLN A 102 -27.52 12.31 -21.00
CA GLN A 102 -28.39 13.02 -21.91
C GLN A 102 -28.59 14.43 -21.36
N ASP A 103 -27.83 15.37 -21.93
CA ASP A 103 -27.96 16.82 -21.79
C ASP A 103 -29.42 17.26 -22.04
N GLY A 104 -29.96 18.08 -21.14
CA GLY A 104 -31.33 18.60 -21.17
C GLY A 104 -31.53 19.79 -20.24
#